data_AF-A0A7Z9LA43-F1
#
_entry.id   AF-A0A7Z9LA43-F1
#
_cell.length_a   1.000
_cell.length_b   1.000
_cell.length_c   1.000
_cell.angle_alpha   90.00
_cell.angle_beta   90.00
_cell.angle_gamma   90.00
#
_symmetry.space_group_name_H-M   'P 1'
#
loop_
_entity.id
_entity.type
_entity.pdbx_description
1 polymer ?
#
loop_
_entity_poly.entity_id
_entity_poly.type
_entity_poly.pdbx_seq_one_letter_code
_entity_poly.pdbx_strand_id
1 'polypeptide(L)' 'KHKGGAQAVFADGSVHLLPETIDYMTYQRLGDRRDGQPVGSGFSGN' A
#
# COMPACT_ATOMS: atom_id res chain seq x y z
N LYS A 1 21.73 3.26 4.47
CA LYS A 1 20.78 2.69 3.48
C LYS A 1 19.73 3.75 3.18
N HIS A 2 19.71 4.33 1.98
CA HIS A 2 18.52 5.04 1.51
C HIS A 2 17.40 4.01 1.43
N LYS A 3 16.30 4.19 2.19
CA LYS A 3 15.08 3.44 1.92
C LYS A 3 14.40 4.17 0.77
N GLY A 4 14.66 3.72 -0.45
CA GLY A 4 13.99 4.26 -1.63
C GLY A 4 12.48 4.03 -1.53
N GLY A 5 11.71 4.74 -2.35
CA GLY A 5 10.26 4.63 -2.36
C GLY A 5 9.60 5.67 -3.25
N ALA A 6 8.27 5.61 -3.34
CA ALA A 6 7.46 6.55 -4.08
C ALA A 6 6.40 7.17 -3.17
N GLN A 7 6.18 8.48 -3.31
CA GLN A 7 5.06 9.16 -2.64
C GLN A 7 3.77 8.86 -3.40
N ALA A 8 2.75 8.37 -2.70
CA ALA A 8 1.44 8.08 -3.24
C ALA A 8 0.34 8.85 -2.50
N VAL A 9 -0.63 9.37 -3.24
CA VAL A 9 -1.82 10.03 -2.70
C VAL A 9 -2.93 8.99 -2.56
N PHE A 10 -3.55 8.93 -1.39
CA PHE A 10 -4.63 8.01 -1.06
C PHE A 10 -5.99 8.66 -1.31
N ALA A 11 -7.05 7.85 -1.34
CA ALA A 11 -8.40 8.32 -1.64
C ALA A 11 -8.96 9.34 -0.63
N ASP A 12 -8.39 9.38 0.58
CA ASP A 12 -8.70 10.36 1.63
C ASP A 12 -7.90 11.67 1.51
N GLY A 13 -7.06 11.80 0.48
CA GLY A 13 -6.18 12.95 0.26
C GLY A 13 -4.88 12.94 1.06
N SER A 14 -4.65 11.92 1.89
CA SER A 14 -3.38 11.75 2.59
C SER A 14 -2.26 11.34 1.62
N VAL A 15 -1.02 11.67 1.97
CA VAL A 15 0.18 11.31 1.17
C VAL A 15 1.10 10.46 2.04
N HIS A 16 1.44 9.28 1.54
CA HIS A 16 2.34 8.36 2.23
C HIS A 16 3.49 7.92 1.33
N LEU A 17 4.66 7.72 1.94
CA LEU A 17 5.81 7.10 1.28
C LEU A 17 5.61 5.59 1.25
N LEU A 18 5.47 5.04 0.04
CA LEU A 18 5.50 3.60 -0.18
C LEU A 18 6.96 3.16 -0.30
N PRO A 19 7.47 2.29 0.60
CA PRO A 19 8.85 1.83 0.54
C PRO A 19 9.07 0.94 -0.69
N GLU A 20 10.26 0.97 -1.27
CA GLU A 20 10.65 0.07 -2.38
C GLU A 20 10.55 -1.42 -2.01
N THR A 21 10.53 -1.73 -0.71
CA THR A 21 10.42 -3.08 -0.15
C THR A 21 8.98 -3.50 0.13
N ILE A 22 7.97 -2.73 -0.31
CA ILE A 22 6.57 -3.09 -0.14
C ILE A 22 6.28 -4.44 -0.82
N ASP A 23 5.40 -5.24 -0.20
CA ASP A 23 4.94 -6.49 -0.82
C ASP A 23 4.24 -6.21 -2.15
N TYR A 24 4.56 -7.02 -3.15
CA TYR A 24 4.10 -6.82 -4.53
C TYR A 24 2.58 -6.92 -4.64
N MET A 25 1.96 -7.89 -3.96
CA MET A 25 0.51 -8.06 -3.98
C MET A 25 -0.20 -6.91 -3.30
N THR A 26 0.37 -6.42 -2.20
CA THR A 26 -0.10 -5.24 -1.50
C THR A 26 -0.06 -4.02 -2.42
N TYR A 27 1.04 -3.80 -3.16
CA TYR A 27 1.14 -2.69 -4.11
C TYR A 27 0.10 -2.79 -5.25
N GLN A 28 -0.11 -3.97 -5.82
CA GLN A 28 -1.12 -4.19 -6.87
C GLN A 28 -2.54 -3.89 -6.36
N ARG A 29 -2.86 -4.32 -5.14
CA ARG A 29 -4.15 -4.10 -4.51
C ARG A 29 -4.46 -2.63 -4.23
N LEU A 30 -3.45 -1.83 -3.90
CA LEU A 30 -3.64 -0.38 -3.74
C LEU A 30 -4.15 0.29 -5.04
N GLY A 31 -3.76 -0.25 -6.20
CA GLY A 31 -4.25 0.21 -7.51
C GLY A 31 -5.56 -0.44 -7.97
N ASP A 32 -5.87 -1.62 -7.45
CA ASP A 32 -7.08 -2.35 -7.85
C ASP A 32 -8.30 -1.86 -7.06
N ARG A 33 -9.05 -0.94 -7.67
CA ARG A 33 -10.33 -0.44 -7.16
C ARG A 33 -11.34 -1.54 -6.82
N ARG A 34 -11.23 -2.74 -7.42
CA ARG A 34 -12.15 -3.87 -7.20
C ARG A 34 -11.63 -4.90 -6.21
N ASP A 35 -10.46 -4.71 -5.59
CA ASP A 35 -9.90 -5.67 -4.62
C ASP A 35 -10.88 -5.93 -3.46
N GLY A 36 -11.70 -4.94 -3.10
CA GLY A 36 -12.81 -5.10 -2.15
C GLY A 36 -12.38 -5.48 -0.72
N GLN A 37 -11.07 -5.53 -0.46
CA GLN A 37 -10.51 -5.81 0.85
C GLN A 37 -10.55 -4.56 1.72
N PRO A 38 -11.11 -4.64 2.94
CA PRO A 38 -10.99 -3.58 3.92
C PRO A 38 -9.52 -3.29 4.23
N VAL A 39 -9.20 -2.02 4.47
CA VAL A 39 -7.88 -1.62 4.98
C VAL A 39 -7.62 -2.39 6.29
N GLY A 40 -6.58 -3.23 6.30
CA GLY A 40 -6.22 -4.07 7.46
C GLY A 40 -6.69 -5.52 7.41
N SER A 41 -7.59 -5.91 6.49
CA SER A 41 -8.06 -7.31 6.36
C SER A 41 -6.97 -8.28 5.87
N GLY A 42 -5.89 -7.76 5.27
CA GLY A 42 -4.77 -8.54 4.75
C GLY A 42 -3.63 -8.81 5.75
N PHE A 43 -3.65 -8.20 6.94
CA PHE A 43 -2.62 -8.40 7.97
C PHE A 43 -3.24 -9.01 9.23
N SER A 44 -3.64 -10.28 9.14
CA SER A 44 -3.78 -11.11 10.34
C SER A 44 -2.37 -11.51 10.77
N GLY A 45 -1.76 -10.73 11.66
CA GLY A 45 -0.50 -11.09 12.29
C GLY A 45 -0.65 -12.41 13.05
N ASN A 46 -0.07 -13.48 12.48
CA ASN A 46 0.39 -14.65 13.21
C ASN A 46 1.73 -15.08 12.60
#